data_AF-A0A3B6B884-F1
#
_entry.id   AF-A0A3B6B884-F1
#
_cell.length_a   1.000
_cell.length_b   1.000
_cell.length_c   1.000
_cell.angle_alpha   90.00
_cell.angle_beta   90.00
_cell.angle_gamma   90.00
#
_symmetry.space_group_name_H-M   'P 1'
#
loop_
_entity.id
_entity.type
_entity.pdbx_description
1 polymer ?
#
loop_
_entity_poly.entity_id
_entity_poly.type
_entity_poly.pdbx_seq_one_letter_code
_entity_poly.pdbx_strand_id
1 'polypeptide(L)'
;MLSSKLLSARAGISTLYTTATPFLSTRTTTISHWTRHKSLEAINKLKSSCFHQSRMMAGVTNGNSHSDIQRKYQVVVAATREMGIGKDGALPWKLPSDLKFFKDLTMATADPSKKNAVIMGRKTWESIPTKFRPLPGRLNVILTRSGSSDYATVENVVTCGSLDSSLELLASAPYSSTIEKAFLIGGGQVLRESLNASACEAIHLTDIESTIECDTFIPPIDPLVFHPWYSSSPVVENNIRHSFATFVRVRKSAEEANDSNPSELTSNDAKKEKFEIQNFSFLPKMIFEKHDEYQYLNLVQDILRSGARKNDRTGTGTISKFGCQMRFNLRKNFPLLTTKRVFWRGVLEELLWFISGSTNAKVLQEKNIRIWDGNASREYLDSIGLSQREEGDLGPVYGFQWRHFGAEYTDMHADYTGKGFDQLADVINKIKNNPDDRRIIMSAWNPTDLKKMALPPCHMFAQFYVENGELSCQMYQRSADMGLGVPFNIASYSLLTCMIAQVCDLSPGEFVHVMGDAHVYSTHVQALEEQLQKQPKPFPILKINPLKKDIDSFVASDFKLVSYDPHQKIEMKMAV
;
A
#
# COMPACT_ATOMS: atom_id res chain seq x y z
N MET A 1 42.52 25.38 -58.14
CA MET A 1 41.71 25.60 -59.37
C MET A 1 40.33 26.11 -58.97
N LEU A 2 39.55 26.62 -59.94
CA LEU A 2 38.18 27.18 -59.90
C LEU A 2 37.29 26.79 -58.68
N SER A 3 36.63 27.72 -57.96
CA SER A 3 35.45 28.56 -58.34
C SER A 3 34.16 27.73 -58.46
N SER A 4 32.96 28.09 -57.96
CA SER A 4 32.31 29.41 -57.70
C SER A 4 31.41 29.34 -56.42
N LYS A 5 31.01 30.38 -55.65
CA LYS A 5 30.26 31.64 -55.94
C LYS A 5 28.86 31.37 -56.57
N LEU A 6 27.72 32.01 -56.27
CA LEU A 6 27.18 33.08 -55.37
C LEU A 6 25.61 32.90 -55.35
N LEU A 7 24.68 33.51 -54.57
CA LEU A 7 24.56 34.54 -53.51
C LEU A 7 23.64 33.98 -52.37
N SER A 8 23.34 34.56 -51.19
CA SER A 8 23.58 35.88 -50.53
C SER A 8 22.54 37.02 -50.72
N ALA A 9 21.43 37.05 -49.96
CA ALA A 9 20.61 38.26 -49.70
C ALA A 9 20.21 38.40 -48.20
N ARG A 10 20.16 39.64 -47.68
CA ARG A 10 19.95 39.98 -46.25
C ARG A 10 19.20 41.32 -46.12
N ALA A 11 18.69 41.61 -44.92
CA ALA A 11 18.02 42.85 -44.48
C ALA A 11 16.59 43.10 -45.02
N GLY A 12 15.70 43.80 -44.30
CA GLY A 12 15.79 44.14 -42.87
C GLY A 12 14.78 45.17 -42.34
N ILE A 13 14.57 45.11 -41.00
CA ILE A 13 14.49 46.25 -40.06
C ILE A 13 13.26 47.21 -40.12
N SER A 14 12.42 47.08 -39.07
CA SER A 14 11.84 48.16 -38.23
C SER A 14 10.36 48.62 -38.32
N THR A 15 9.85 48.93 -37.12
CA THR A 15 8.81 49.93 -36.73
C THR A 15 7.32 49.71 -37.04
N LEU A 16 6.58 49.34 -35.98
CA LEU A 16 5.48 50.09 -35.35
C LEU A 16 4.69 51.13 -36.19
N TYR A 17 3.36 51.07 -36.14
CA TYR A 17 2.56 51.98 -35.27
C TYR A 17 1.09 51.51 -35.11
N THR A 18 0.28 52.30 -34.41
CA THR A 18 -0.98 51.92 -33.69
C THR A 18 -2.27 52.39 -34.42
N THR A 19 -3.44 52.05 -33.84
CA THR A 19 -4.80 52.65 -34.02
C THR A 19 -5.74 52.06 -35.10
N ALA A 20 -7.07 52.28 -35.06
CA ALA A 20 -8.09 52.00 -33.99
C ALA A 20 -9.53 52.38 -34.42
N THR A 21 -10.52 51.53 -34.09
CA THR A 21 -11.98 51.84 -33.86
C THR A 21 -12.75 52.51 -35.05
N PRO A 22 -14.03 53.01 -34.94
CA PRO A 22 -15.10 52.91 -33.91
C PRO A 22 -16.55 52.62 -34.46
N PHE A 23 -17.56 52.82 -33.59
CA PHE A 23 -19.04 52.92 -33.81
C PHE A 23 -19.86 51.62 -34.02
N LEU A 24 -21.12 51.46 -33.55
CA LEU A 24 -21.94 51.96 -32.39
C LEU A 24 -23.27 51.12 -32.43
N SER A 25 -24.37 51.23 -31.63
CA SER A 25 -24.91 51.99 -30.49
C SER A 25 -26.07 51.13 -29.89
N THR A 26 -26.85 51.37 -28.82
CA THR A 26 -26.99 52.28 -27.64
C THR A 26 -27.83 51.47 -26.60
N ARG A 27 -28.37 51.90 -25.44
CA ARG A 27 -28.71 53.19 -24.79
C ARG A 27 -28.34 53.16 -23.28
N THR A 28 -28.70 54.21 -22.55
CA THR A 28 -28.46 54.45 -21.11
C THR A 28 -29.72 54.39 -20.23
N THR A 29 -29.54 54.26 -18.91
CA THR A 29 -30.20 55.01 -17.80
C THR A 29 -29.34 54.85 -16.53
N THR A 30 -29.55 55.66 -15.48
CA THR A 30 -28.49 56.07 -14.52
C THR A 30 -28.92 56.15 -13.04
N ILE A 31 -27.96 55.93 -12.11
CA ILE A 31 -27.84 56.55 -10.76
C ILE A 31 -28.91 56.07 -9.72
N SER A 32 -28.69 55.96 -8.38
CA SER A 32 -27.77 56.62 -7.41
C SER A 32 -27.28 55.71 -6.24
N HIS A 33 -26.33 56.23 -5.46
CA HIS A 33 -25.86 55.72 -4.16
C HIS A 33 -26.95 55.69 -3.05
N TRP A 34 -26.72 54.85 -2.03
CA TRP A 34 -26.88 55.25 -0.61
C TRP A 34 -25.78 54.64 0.27
N THR A 35 -25.31 55.40 1.25
CA THR A 35 -24.20 55.02 2.17
C THR A 35 -24.74 54.86 3.59
N ARG A 36 -24.25 53.88 4.36
CA ARG A 36 -24.42 53.86 5.83
C ARG A 36 -23.16 53.40 6.55
N HIS A 37 -22.82 54.13 7.61
CA HIS A 37 -21.74 53.87 8.55
C HIS A 37 -22.27 54.23 9.95
N LYS A 38 -21.72 53.60 11.00
CA LYS A 38 -22.21 53.61 12.40
C LYS A 38 -23.50 52.76 12.58
N SER A 39 -23.73 52.14 13.74
CA SER A 39 -23.04 52.26 15.04
C SER A 39 -22.73 50.90 15.69
N LEU A 40 -21.65 50.84 16.48
CA LEU A 40 -21.51 49.85 17.57
C LEU A 40 -22.40 50.29 18.77
N GLU A 41 -22.29 49.58 19.90
CA GLU A 41 -22.98 49.84 21.18
C GLU A 41 -24.42 49.30 21.33
N ALA A 42 -24.60 47.98 21.20
CA ALA A 42 -25.86 47.31 21.58
C ALA A 42 -25.72 45.88 22.18
N ILE A 43 -24.52 45.33 22.36
CA ILE A 43 -24.32 43.93 22.84
C ILE A 43 -23.29 43.88 23.98
N ASN A 44 -23.67 44.39 25.16
CA ASN A 44 -22.86 44.20 26.38
C ASN A 44 -23.66 44.32 27.70
N LYS A 45 -24.76 43.56 27.84
CA LYS A 45 -25.54 43.49 29.09
C LYS A 45 -26.46 42.25 29.18
N LEU A 46 -25.89 41.04 29.17
CA LEU A 46 -26.63 39.79 29.45
C LEU A 46 -25.71 38.62 29.93
N LYS A 47 -24.77 38.90 30.83
CA LYS A 47 -23.90 37.89 31.49
C LYS A 47 -23.79 38.13 33.01
N SER A 48 -24.90 37.96 33.72
CA SER A 48 -24.94 38.04 35.20
C SER A 48 -26.20 37.39 35.79
N SER A 49 -26.30 36.06 35.73
CA SER A 49 -27.30 35.27 36.47
C SER A 49 -26.86 33.79 36.56
N CYS A 50 -27.43 33.05 37.52
CA CYS A 50 -27.30 31.60 37.70
C CYS A 50 -25.88 31.02 37.84
N PHE A 51 -25.16 31.47 38.87
CA PHE A 51 -24.18 30.64 39.58
C PHE A 51 -24.50 30.67 41.08
N HIS A 52 -25.47 29.85 41.53
CA HIS A 52 -25.65 29.35 42.92
C HIS A 52 -26.98 28.59 43.07
N GLN A 53 -26.98 27.25 42.98
CA GLN A 53 -27.81 26.35 43.79
C GLN A 53 -27.59 24.87 43.41
N SER A 54 -26.97 24.10 44.30
CA SER A 54 -27.50 22.82 44.86
C SER A 54 -26.39 21.97 45.47
N ARG A 55 -26.56 21.63 46.75
CA ARG A 55 -25.81 20.61 47.51
C ARG A 55 -26.77 20.12 48.60
N MET A 56 -26.67 18.84 49.00
CA MET A 56 -27.72 18.01 49.64
C MET A 56 -28.66 17.34 48.62
N MET A 57 -29.05 16.07 48.74
CA MET A 57 -28.75 15.00 49.74
C MET A 57 -28.47 13.65 49.03
N ALA A 58 -28.06 12.61 49.78
CA ALA A 58 -27.57 11.33 49.23
C ALA A 58 -28.69 10.30 48.90
N GLY A 59 -28.41 9.33 48.00
CA GLY A 59 -29.35 8.26 47.65
C GLY A 59 -28.83 7.18 46.68
N VAL A 60 -28.07 6.21 47.20
CA VAL A 60 -27.90 4.80 46.76
C VAL A 60 -28.07 4.43 45.25
N THR A 61 -26.97 4.03 44.60
CA THR A 61 -26.75 2.64 44.09
C THR A 61 -25.32 2.49 43.53
N ASN A 62 -24.66 1.37 43.80
CA ASN A 62 -23.42 0.99 43.11
C ASN A 62 -23.78 0.19 41.84
N GLY A 63 -23.62 0.82 40.66
CA GLY A 63 -23.71 0.16 39.36
C GLY A 63 -22.45 0.46 38.55
N ASN A 64 -21.44 -0.40 38.63
CA ASN A 64 -20.14 -0.13 38.03
C ASN A 64 -20.13 -0.56 36.55
N SER A 65 -20.50 0.35 35.64
CA SER A 65 -20.58 0.12 34.18
C SER A 65 -19.77 1.13 33.35
N HIS A 66 -18.72 1.72 33.93
CA HIS A 66 -17.78 2.60 33.22
C HIS A 66 -16.77 1.81 32.37
N SER A 67 -17.24 1.18 31.30
CA SER A 67 -16.40 0.43 30.34
C SER A 67 -16.92 0.51 28.91
N ASP A 68 -16.51 1.55 28.17
CA ASP A 68 -16.25 1.54 26.70
C ASP A 68 -16.03 2.95 26.11
N ILE A 69 -16.48 4.02 26.79
CA ILE A 69 -16.52 5.39 26.23
C ILE A 69 -15.15 6.12 26.29
N GLN A 70 -14.03 5.42 26.06
CA GLN A 70 -12.71 6.05 25.95
C GLN A 70 -12.33 6.24 24.47
N ARG A 71 -12.08 7.49 24.05
CA ARG A 71 -11.72 7.80 22.66
C ARG A 71 -10.35 7.21 22.31
N LYS A 72 -10.26 6.51 21.18
CA LYS A 72 -9.02 5.95 20.64
C LYS A 72 -8.14 7.03 20.00
N TYR A 73 -6.86 6.71 19.74
CA TYR A 73 -5.89 7.62 19.12
C TYR A 73 -4.96 6.91 18.13
N GLN A 74 -4.23 7.71 17.34
CA GLN A 74 -3.25 7.26 16.36
C GLN A 74 -1.91 7.93 16.66
N VAL A 75 -0.79 7.23 16.52
CA VAL A 75 0.55 7.80 16.74
C VAL A 75 1.08 8.41 15.44
N VAL A 76 1.73 9.58 15.54
CA VAL A 76 2.53 10.14 14.43
C VAL A 76 3.94 10.41 14.95
N VAL A 77 4.95 9.75 14.35
CA VAL A 77 6.34 9.81 14.82
C VAL A 77 7.33 9.64 13.66
N ALA A 78 8.47 10.32 13.74
CA ALA A 78 9.65 10.03 12.92
C ALA A 78 10.69 9.33 13.80
N ALA A 79 11.28 8.23 13.33
CA ALA A 79 12.24 7.44 14.12
C ALA A 79 13.30 6.78 13.25
N THR A 80 14.50 6.58 13.80
CA THR A 80 15.54 5.73 13.18
C THR A 80 15.18 4.25 13.22
N ARG A 81 15.94 3.40 12.53
CA ARG A 81 15.83 1.92 12.58
C ARG A 81 15.90 1.36 14.00
N GLU A 82 16.63 2.03 14.89
CA GLU A 82 16.80 1.69 16.31
C GLU A 82 15.68 2.30 17.19
N MET A 83 14.64 2.87 16.59
CA MET A 83 13.53 3.60 17.24
C MET A 83 13.99 4.85 18.03
N GLY A 84 15.09 5.48 17.62
CA GLY A 84 15.54 6.77 18.14
C GLY A 84 14.71 7.92 17.56
N ILE A 85 14.22 8.83 18.41
CA ILE A 85 13.28 9.92 18.04
C ILE A 85 13.77 11.33 18.40
N GLY A 86 14.94 11.46 19.02
CA GLY A 86 15.39 12.72 19.59
C GLY A 86 16.81 12.70 20.12
N LYS A 87 17.46 13.86 20.12
CA LYS A 87 18.74 14.14 20.79
C LYS A 87 18.74 15.55 21.38
N ASP A 88 19.25 15.72 22.60
CA ASP A 88 19.38 16.99 23.31
C ASP A 88 18.03 17.76 23.45
N GLY A 89 16.91 17.02 23.45
CA GLY A 89 15.54 17.57 23.47
C GLY A 89 15.00 18.09 22.13
N ALA A 90 15.74 17.91 21.03
CA ALA A 90 15.37 18.28 19.67
C ALA A 90 15.26 17.06 18.74
N LEU A 91 14.77 17.28 17.51
CA LEU A 91 14.90 16.31 16.41
C LEU A 91 16.33 16.40 15.86
N PRO A 92 17.09 15.29 15.75
CA PRO A 92 18.46 15.31 15.24
C PRO A 92 18.55 15.35 13.70
N TRP A 93 17.42 15.50 13.01
CA TRP A 93 17.29 15.64 11.56
C TRP A 93 16.44 16.85 11.18
N LYS A 94 16.54 17.25 9.90
CA LYS A 94 15.73 18.32 9.31
C LYS A 94 15.09 17.81 8.02
N LEU A 95 13.84 17.38 8.11
CA LEU A 95 13.06 16.80 7.01
C LEU A 95 11.81 17.64 6.72
N PRO A 96 11.87 18.66 5.83
CA PRO A 96 10.69 19.35 5.33
C PRO A 96 9.59 18.44 4.77
N SER A 97 9.94 17.29 4.18
CA SER A 97 8.97 16.26 3.74
C SER A 97 8.13 15.72 4.90
N ASP A 98 8.78 15.33 5.99
CA ASP A 98 8.20 14.80 7.23
C ASP A 98 7.31 15.84 7.91
N LEU A 99 7.82 17.07 8.09
CA LEU A 99 7.03 18.15 8.69
C LEU A 99 5.79 18.50 7.85
N LYS A 100 5.84 18.32 6.53
CA LYS A 100 4.66 18.42 5.65
C LYS A 100 3.71 17.24 5.84
N PHE A 101 4.22 16.00 5.83
CA PHE A 101 3.41 14.79 6.05
C PHE A 101 2.69 14.84 7.40
N PHE A 102 3.41 15.12 8.49
CA PHE A 102 2.88 15.36 9.83
C PHE A 102 1.77 16.42 9.84
N LYS A 103 2.00 17.56 9.19
CA LYS A 103 1.01 18.64 9.12
C LYS A 103 -0.26 18.20 8.39
N ASP A 104 -0.12 17.66 7.19
CA ASP A 104 -1.24 17.27 6.34
C ASP A 104 -2.07 16.17 7.02
N LEU A 105 -1.40 15.14 7.54
CA LEU A 105 -2.01 14.01 8.27
C LEU A 105 -2.78 14.47 9.51
N THR A 106 -2.16 15.31 10.36
CA THR A 106 -2.81 15.78 11.60
C THR A 106 -3.87 16.87 11.35
N MET A 107 -3.88 17.53 10.19
CA MET A 107 -4.91 18.52 9.82
C MET A 107 -6.07 17.94 9.00
N ALA A 108 -5.91 16.78 8.36
CA ALA A 108 -6.95 16.19 7.52
C ALA A 108 -8.15 15.68 8.34
N THR A 109 -9.33 16.22 8.07
CA THR A 109 -10.63 15.69 8.53
C THR A 109 -11.45 15.20 7.34
N ALA A 110 -12.38 14.27 7.58
CA ALA A 110 -13.44 13.94 6.64
C ALA A 110 -14.61 14.95 6.72
N ASP A 111 -14.82 15.56 7.88
CA ASP A 111 -15.80 16.60 8.15
C ASP A 111 -15.13 17.99 8.23
N PRO A 112 -15.39 18.91 7.28
CA PRO A 112 -14.81 20.26 7.30
C PRO A 112 -15.27 21.16 8.46
N SER A 113 -16.31 20.77 9.22
CA SER A 113 -16.75 21.49 10.43
C SER A 113 -15.98 21.08 11.70
N LYS A 114 -15.25 19.96 11.64
CA LYS A 114 -14.45 19.43 12.75
C LYS A 114 -12.97 19.79 12.60
N LYS A 115 -12.23 19.59 13.68
CA LYS A 115 -10.75 19.62 13.71
C LYS A 115 -10.21 18.34 14.35
N ASN A 116 -8.91 18.12 14.30
CA ASN A 116 -8.26 17.04 15.04
C ASN A 116 -7.62 17.55 16.33
N ALA A 117 -7.38 16.65 17.28
CA ALA A 117 -6.55 16.91 18.44
C ALA A 117 -5.13 16.34 18.24
N VAL A 118 -4.13 17.08 18.73
CA VAL A 118 -2.74 16.64 18.84
C VAL A 118 -2.33 16.62 20.32
N ILE A 119 -2.06 15.43 20.84
CA ILE A 119 -1.70 15.15 22.23
C ILE A 119 -0.18 15.06 22.32
N MET A 120 0.43 15.77 23.28
CA MET A 120 1.87 15.79 23.46
C MET A 120 2.30 15.98 24.92
N GLY A 121 3.39 15.33 25.34
CA GLY A 121 4.04 15.60 26.62
C GLY A 121 4.63 17.02 26.70
N ARG A 122 4.65 17.62 27.90
CA ARG A 122 5.16 18.99 28.14
C ARG A 122 6.50 19.31 27.45
N LYS A 123 7.49 18.41 27.50
CA LYS A 123 8.80 18.60 26.83
C LYS A 123 8.69 18.77 25.31
N THR A 124 7.75 18.08 24.66
CA THR A 124 7.50 18.19 23.21
C THR A 124 6.80 19.51 22.87
N TRP A 125 5.87 19.97 23.71
CA TRP A 125 5.32 21.33 23.58
C TRP A 125 6.41 22.40 23.73
N GLU A 126 7.33 22.20 24.68
CA GLU A 126 8.45 23.10 24.96
C GLU A 126 9.47 23.17 23.82
N SER A 127 9.74 22.05 23.12
CA SER A 127 10.68 22.02 21.98
C SER A 127 10.09 22.52 20.65
N ILE A 128 8.75 22.56 20.49
CA ILE A 128 8.13 23.25 19.34
C ILE A 128 8.44 24.76 19.44
N PRO A 129 9.04 25.38 18.40
CA PRO A 129 9.35 26.81 18.41
C PRO A 129 8.12 27.69 18.67
N THR A 130 8.29 28.78 19.42
CA THR A 130 7.19 29.70 19.83
C THR A 130 6.32 30.17 18.66
N LYS A 131 6.93 30.47 17.50
CA LYS A 131 6.23 30.86 16.26
C LYS A 131 5.37 29.78 15.60
N PHE A 132 5.39 28.54 16.11
CA PHE A 132 4.66 27.39 15.59
C PHE A 132 3.74 26.72 16.63
N ARG A 133 3.68 27.21 17.88
CA ARG A 133 2.75 26.72 18.92
C ARG A 133 1.75 27.81 19.34
N PRO A 134 0.45 27.51 19.51
CA PRO A 134 -0.21 26.23 19.24
C PRO A 134 -0.15 25.84 17.75
N LEU A 135 -0.11 24.52 17.48
CA LEU A 135 -0.13 24.00 16.12
C LEU A 135 -1.47 24.39 15.45
N PRO A 136 -1.48 25.21 14.39
CA PRO A 136 -2.71 25.80 13.88
C PRO A 136 -3.63 24.76 13.24
N GLY A 137 -4.95 25.04 13.27
CA GLY A 137 -5.99 24.16 12.74
C GLY A 137 -6.30 22.91 13.59
N ARG A 138 -5.68 22.76 14.76
CA ARG A 138 -5.81 21.60 15.65
C ARG A 138 -6.03 22.03 17.10
N LEU A 139 -6.69 21.18 17.88
CA LEU A 139 -6.71 21.29 19.34
C LEU A 139 -5.39 20.73 19.88
N ASN A 140 -4.66 21.50 20.68
CA ASN A 140 -3.37 21.11 21.24
C ASN A 140 -3.59 20.66 22.69
N VAL A 141 -3.26 19.40 23.00
CA VAL A 141 -3.46 18.81 24.33
C VAL A 141 -2.10 18.55 24.98
N ILE A 142 -1.78 19.27 26.03
CA ILE A 142 -0.48 19.20 26.72
C ILE A 142 -0.61 18.30 27.94
N LEU A 143 0.13 17.19 27.95
CA LEU A 143 0.21 16.30 29.10
C LEU A 143 1.22 16.86 30.11
N THR A 144 0.70 17.31 31.26
CA THR A 144 1.48 17.93 32.35
C THR A 144 0.82 17.67 33.71
N ARG A 145 1.64 17.34 34.72
CA ARG A 145 1.23 17.32 36.14
C ARG A 145 1.53 18.65 36.85
N SER A 146 2.37 19.49 36.25
CA SER A 146 2.61 20.86 36.69
C SER A 146 1.47 21.74 36.19
N GLY A 147 0.57 22.12 37.10
CA GLY A 147 -0.53 23.05 36.81
C GLY A 147 -0.05 24.49 36.70
N SER A 148 0.63 24.83 35.60
CA SER A 148 0.92 26.24 35.28
C SER A 148 -0.33 26.93 34.71
N SER A 149 -0.59 28.14 35.20
CA SER A 149 -1.59 29.07 34.69
C SER A 149 -1.35 29.49 33.23
N ASP A 150 -0.10 29.41 32.75
CA ASP A 150 0.34 30.01 31.48
C ASP A 150 -0.34 29.42 30.24
N TYR A 151 -0.85 28.18 30.34
CA TYR A 151 -1.50 27.48 29.23
C TYR A 151 -3.00 27.78 29.13
N ALA A 152 -3.66 28.18 30.22
CA ALA A 152 -5.11 28.23 30.33
C ALA A 152 -5.78 29.38 29.55
N THR A 153 -4.99 30.34 29.07
CA THR A 153 -5.46 31.51 28.29
C THR A 153 -5.22 31.38 26.79
N VAL A 154 -4.54 30.32 26.32
CA VAL A 154 -4.17 30.15 24.92
C VAL A 154 -5.29 29.44 24.15
N GLU A 155 -5.82 30.09 23.11
CA GLU A 155 -6.90 29.50 22.31
C GLU A 155 -6.46 28.18 21.64
N ASN A 156 -7.35 27.19 21.64
CA ASN A 156 -7.09 25.83 21.14
C ASN A 156 -5.95 25.08 21.87
N VAL A 157 -5.64 25.44 23.11
CA VAL A 157 -4.79 24.66 24.04
C VAL A 157 -5.63 24.16 25.22
N VAL A 158 -5.38 22.93 25.64
CA VAL A 158 -5.87 22.35 26.91
C VAL A 158 -4.77 21.52 27.58
N THR A 159 -4.86 21.33 28.91
CA THR A 159 -3.89 20.56 29.70
C THR A 159 -4.56 19.34 30.35
N CYS A 160 -3.88 18.19 30.37
CA CYS A 160 -4.35 16.95 31.01
C CYS A 160 -3.24 16.30 31.84
N GLY A 161 -3.61 15.56 32.90
CA GLY A 161 -2.63 14.94 33.83
C GLY A 161 -2.04 13.61 33.35
N SER A 162 -2.71 12.95 32.39
CA SER A 162 -2.37 11.65 31.80
C SER A 162 -2.88 11.56 30.37
N LEU A 163 -2.45 10.54 29.62
CA LEU A 163 -3.04 10.23 28.32
C LEU A 163 -4.53 9.90 28.48
N ASP A 164 -4.91 9.06 29.45
CA ASP A 164 -6.31 8.64 29.65
C ASP A 164 -7.26 9.80 29.91
N SER A 165 -6.88 10.72 30.81
CA SER A 165 -7.69 11.92 31.08
C SER A 165 -7.82 12.85 29.88
N SER A 166 -6.88 12.82 28.93
CA SER A 166 -7.04 13.49 27.64
C SER A 166 -8.00 12.77 26.70
N LEU A 167 -8.03 11.43 26.71
CA LEU A 167 -8.95 10.64 25.89
C LEU A 167 -10.39 10.72 26.43
N GLU A 168 -10.57 10.75 27.74
CA GLU A 168 -11.85 11.03 28.42
C GLU A 168 -12.37 12.44 28.12
N LEU A 169 -11.49 13.46 28.20
CA LEU A 169 -11.83 14.83 27.84
C LEU A 169 -12.24 14.93 26.37
N LEU A 170 -11.50 14.28 25.47
CA LEU A 170 -11.82 14.26 24.04
C LEU A 170 -13.05 13.41 23.71
N ALA A 171 -13.43 12.43 24.53
CA ALA A 171 -14.68 11.68 24.43
C ALA A 171 -15.90 12.45 24.97
N SER A 172 -15.66 13.53 25.73
CA SER A 172 -16.69 14.34 26.39
C SER A 172 -17.10 15.56 25.56
N ALA A 173 -18.30 16.10 25.80
CA ALA A 173 -18.73 17.35 25.17
C ALA A 173 -17.88 18.54 25.71
N PRO A 174 -17.49 19.53 24.87
CA PRO A 174 -17.86 19.72 23.45
C PRO A 174 -16.91 19.02 22.45
N TYR A 175 -15.87 18.31 22.92
CA TYR A 175 -14.84 17.72 22.04
C TYR A 175 -15.31 16.45 21.32
N SER A 176 -16.27 15.72 21.88
CA SER A 176 -16.90 14.55 21.25
C SER A 176 -17.47 14.87 19.85
N SER A 177 -18.13 16.03 19.71
CA SER A 177 -18.74 16.47 18.46
C SER A 177 -17.82 17.34 17.58
N THR A 178 -16.88 18.08 18.17
CA THR A 178 -16.00 19.03 17.43
C THR A 178 -14.63 18.47 17.04
N ILE A 179 -14.18 17.39 17.68
CA ILE A 179 -12.94 16.69 17.36
C ILE A 179 -13.24 15.40 16.60
N GLU A 180 -12.63 15.22 15.44
CA GLU A 180 -12.77 14.01 14.61
C GLU A 180 -11.79 12.90 15.04
N LYS A 181 -10.48 13.19 15.06
CA LYS A 181 -9.42 12.24 15.43
C LYS A 181 -8.49 12.81 16.49
N ALA A 182 -7.86 11.91 17.25
CA ALA A 182 -6.82 12.24 18.23
C ALA A 182 -5.49 11.63 17.78
N PHE A 183 -4.45 12.46 17.68
CA PHE A 183 -3.10 12.04 17.32
C PHE A 183 -2.14 12.24 18.50
N LEU A 184 -1.43 11.19 18.91
CA LEU A 184 -0.33 11.31 19.87
C LEU A 184 0.99 11.56 19.12
N ILE A 185 1.65 12.68 19.44
CA ILE A 185 2.79 13.21 18.67
C ILE A 185 4.11 13.28 19.48
N GLY A 186 4.14 12.68 20.67
CA GLY A 186 5.33 12.65 21.54
C GLY A 186 5.04 12.96 23.02
N GLY A 187 6.04 13.01 23.90
CA GLY A 187 7.44 12.66 23.67
C GLY A 187 7.76 11.22 24.09
N GLY A 188 9.06 10.88 24.14
CA GLY A 188 9.53 9.51 24.30
C GLY A 188 9.02 8.74 25.53
N GLN A 189 8.73 9.41 26.66
CA GLN A 189 8.09 8.76 27.81
C GLN A 189 6.66 8.29 27.45
N VAL A 190 5.80 9.21 26.99
CA VAL A 190 4.40 8.89 26.70
C VAL A 190 4.32 7.82 25.62
N LEU A 191 5.09 7.98 24.53
CA LEU A 191 5.17 6.96 23.47
C LEU A 191 5.66 5.60 23.97
N ARG A 192 6.56 5.54 24.96
CA ARG A 192 7.01 4.27 25.55
C ARG A 192 5.91 3.55 26.33
N GLU A 193 5.04 4.31 26.98
CA GLU A 193 3.90 3.80 27.74
C GLU A 193 2.70 3.45 26.81
N SER A 194 2.66 3.99 25.59
CA SER A 194 1.43 4.01 24.78
C SER A 194 1.51 3.43 23.36
N LEU A 195 2.68 3.35 22.71
CA LEU A 195 2.82 3.00 21.27
C LEU A 195 2.08 1.69 20.91
N ASN A 196 2.19 0.68 21.77
CA ASN A 196 1.57 -0.63 21.57
C ASN A 196 0.27 -0.85 22.38
N ALA A 197 -0.19 0.15 23.15
CA ALA A 197 -1.35 0.03 24.05
C ALA A 197 -2.69 -0.08 23.30
N SER A 198 -3.69 -0.75 23.90
CA SER A 198 -4.99 -1.10 23.24
C SER A 198 -5.86 0.10 22.81
N ALA A 199 -5.49 1.31 23.22
CA ALA A 199 -6.11 2.56 22.77
C ALA A 199 -5.49 3.16 21.48
N CYS A 200 -4.34 2.66 21.02
CA CYS A 200 -3.70 3.05 19.76
C CYS A 200 -4.22 2.22 18.58
N GLU A 201 -4.82 2.86 17.56
CA GLU A 201 -5.39 2.21 16.37
C GLU A 201 -4.43 2.12 15.18
N ALA A 202 -3.56 3.12 15.02
CA ALA A 202 -2.59 3.18 13.93
C ALA A 202 -1.31 3.90 14.38
N ILE A 203 -0.20 3.54 13.73
CA ILE A 203 1.11 4.18 13.90
C ILE A 203 1.56 4.65 12.52
N HIS A 204 1.62 5.97 12.36
CA HIS A 204 2.16 6.63 11.19
C HIS A 204 3.63 6.94 11.45
N LEU A 205 4.51 6.21 10.77
CA LEU A 205 5.96 6.25 10.98
C LEU A 205 6.63 6.90 9.77
N THR A 206 7.40 7.96 10.00
CA THR A 206 8.48 8.34 9.09
C THR A 206 9.70 7.51 9.48
N ASP A 207 9.97 6.47 8.69
CA ASP A 207 11.02 5.48 8.90
C ASP A 207 12.33 6.05 8.36
N ILE A 208 13.26 6.39 9.26
CA ILE A 208 14.54 7.00 8.94
C ILE A 208 15.59 5.90 8.84
N GLU A 209 15.97 5.61 7.61
CA GLU A 209 16.80 4.47 7.24
C GLU A 209 18.30 4.74 7.38
N SER A 210 18.65 5.96 7.79
CA SER A 210 20.01 6.45 8.04
C SER A 210 20.33 6.38 9.54
N THR A 211 21.51 5.89 9.91
CA THR A 211 21.97 5.86 11.30
C THR A 211 22.22 7.28 11.82
N ILE A 212 21.46 7.70 12.83
CA ILE A 212 21.55 9.04 13.45
C ILE A 212 21.59 8.87 14.97
N GLU A 213 22.55 9.54 15.62
CA GLU A 213 22.71 9.49 17.07
C GLU A 213 21.49 10.09 17.80
N CYS A 214 20.94 9.35 18.77
CA CYS A 214 19.77 9.72 19.56
C CYS A 214 20.02 9.45 21.05
N ASP A 215 19.37 10.23 21.92
CA ASP A 215 19.28 9.96 23.37
C ASP A 215 17.89 9.45 23.79
N THR A 216 16.87 9.72 22.98
CA THR A 216 15.46 9.47 23.30
C THR A 216 14.90 8.40 22.38
N PHE A 217 14.57 7.26 22.96
CA PHE A 217 14.10 6.06 22.24
C PHE A 217 12.69 5.63 22.67
N ILE A 218 11.94 5.08 21.71
CA ILE A 218 10.61 4.46 21.91
C ILE A 218 10.71 2.93 21.67
N PRO A 219 9.77 2.10 22.16
CA PRO A 219 9.79 0.67 21.88
C PRO A 219 9.56 0.38 20.39
N PRO A 220 9.93 -0.82 19.89
CA PRO A 220 9.53 -1.27 18.56
C PRO A 220 8.00 -1.41 18.46
N ILE A 221 7.50 -1.30 17.23
CA ILE A 221 6.11 -1.62 16.88
C ILE A 221 5.92 -3.14 17.00
N ASP A 222 4.90 -3.61 17.71
CA ASP A 222 4.63 -5.04 17.87
C ASP A 222 4.00 -5.66 16.60
N PRO A 223 4.70 -6.54 15.86
CA PRO A 223 4.21 -7.15 14.62
C PRO A 223 3.16 -8.26 14.85
N LEU A 224 2.85 -8.62 16.10
CA LEU A 224 1.71 -9.49 16.43
C LEU A 224 0.39 -8.70 16.51
N VAL A 225 0.48 -7.37 16.64
CA VAL A 225 -0.63 -6.45 16.92
C VAL A 225 -0.86 -5.47 15.76
N PHE A 226 0.23 -4.97 15.15
CA PHE A 226 0.22 -3.93 14.12
C PHE A 226 0.77 -4.44 12.77
N HIS A 227 -0.02 -4.28 11.71
CA HIS A 227 0.31 -4.77 10.36
C HIS A 227 0.45 -3.62 9.35
N PRO A 228 1.40 -3.68 8.38
CA PRO A 228 1.60 -2.60 7.41
C PRO A 228 0.39 -2.43 6.47
N TRP A 229 -0.23 -1.25 6.52
CA TRP A 229 -1.30 -0.82 5.61
C TRP A 229 -0.76 -0.08 4.38
N TYR A 230 0.28 0.73 4.57
CA TYR A 230 0.89 1.53 3.52
C TYR A 230 2.38 1.71 3.78
N SER A 231 3.18 1.77 2.72
CA SER A 231 4.55 2.27 2.74
C SER A 231 4.83 3.02 1.44
N SER A 232 5.45 4.19 1.50
CA SER A 232 6.01 4.86 0.32
C SER A 232 7.26 4.13 -0.18
N SER A 233 7.66 4.42 -1.42
CA SER A 233 9.06 4.30 -1.84
C SER A 233 9.93 5.22 -0.96
N PRO A 234 11.18 4.85 -0.63
CA PRO A 234 12.11 5.73 0.07
C PRO A 234 12.50 6.96 -0.77
N VAL A 235 12.78 8.07 -0.10
CA VAL A 235 13.30 9.31 -0.70
C VAL A 235 14.52 9.78 0.10
N VAL A 236 15.41 10.54 -0.55
CA VAL A 236 16.58 11.16 0.11
C VAL A 236 16.36 12.66 0.19
N GLU A 237 16.28 13.20 1.39
CA GLU A 237 16.22 14.65 1.65
C GLU A 237 17.33 15.02 2.63
N ASN A 238 18.11 16.07 2.33
CA ASN A 238 19.24 16.52 3.16
C ASN A 238 20.22 15.39 3.54
N ASN A 239 20.51 14.49 2.58
CA ASN A 239 21.33 13.28 2.71
C ASN A 239 20.77 12.18 3.65
N ILE A 240 19.50 12.28 4.08
CA ILE A 240 18.83 11.29 4.93
C ILE A 240 17.82 10.52 4.08
N ARG A 241 18.04 9.20 3.93
CA ARG A 241 17.07 8.28 3.31
C ARG A 241 15.95 8.00 4.31
N HIS A 242 14.70 8.20 3.91
CA HIS A 242 13.52 7.92 4.72
C HIS A 242 12.31 7.50 3.87
N SER A 243 11.36 6.80 4.48
CA SER A 243 10.09 6.40 3.87
C SER A 243 8.91 6.65 4.81
N PHE A 244 7.70 6.82 4.26
CA PHE A 244 6.48 7.01 5.04
C PHE A 244 5.69 5.71 5.12
N ALA A 245 5.56 5.15 6.32
CA ALA A 245 4.81 3.94 6.60
C ALA A 245 3.55 4.22 7.44
N THR A 246 2.57 3.34 7.35
CA THR A 246 1.48 3.26 8.33
C THR A 246 1.18 1.81 8.66
N PHE A 247 1.15 1.53 9.96
CA PHE A 247 0.76 0.26 10.52
C PHE A 247 -0.60 0.42 11.19
N VAL A 248 -1.51 -0.54 11.02
CA VAL A 248 -2.84 -0.56 11.67
C VAL A 248 -2.92 -1.69 12.67
N ARG A 249 -3.60 -1.44 13.80
CA ARG A 249 -3.93 -2.48 14.76
C ARG A 249 -4.89 -3.48 14.12
N VAL A 250 -4.60 -4.77 14.26
CA VAL A 250 -5.48 -5.87 13.82
C VAL A 250 -5.96 -6.77 14.96
N ARG A 251 -5.43 -6.58 16.18
CA ARG A 251 -5.79 -7.31 17.41
C ARG A 251 -5.85 -6.41 18.65
N LYS A 252 -6.64 -6.79 19.64
CA LYS A 252 -6.61 -6.28 21.02
C LYS A 252 -5.28 -6.65 21.71
N SER A 253 -5.00 -6.10 22.89
CA SER A 253 -3.84 -6.51 23.69
C SER A 253 -4.06 -7.90 24.28
N ALA A 254 -2.97 -8.63 24.55
CA ALA A 254 -3.03 -9.98 25.11
C ALA A 254 -3.72 -10.04 26.50
N GLU A 255 -3.81 -8.92 27.20
CA GLU A 255 -4.47 -8.76 28.50
C GLU A 255 -6.01 -8.88 28.40
N GLU A 256 -6.60 -8.57 27.25
CA GLU A 256 -8.06 -8.68 27.02
C GLU A 256 -8.52 -10.12 26.68
N ALA A 257 -7.59 -11.08 26.56
CA ALA A 257 -7.87 -12.43 26.05
C ALA A 257 -8.22 -13.49 27.12
N ASN A 258 -8.12 -13.15 28.42
CA ASN A 258 -8.20 -14.13 29.51
C ASN A 258 -9.62 -14.44 30.04
N ASP A 259 -10.67 -13.72 29.59
CA ASP A 259 -12.03 -13.86 30.13
C ASP A 259 -12.94 -14.76 29.26
N SER A 260 -12.45 -15.95 28.91
CA SER A 260 -13.26 -16.99 28.25
C SER A 260 -12.91 -18.39 28.76
N ASN A 261 -13.94 -19.17 29.14
CA ASN A 261 -13.79 -20.37 29.95
C ASN A 261 -12.95 -21.48 29.27
N PRO A 262 -11.91 -22.02 29.94
CA PRO A 262 -11.05 -23.07 29.40
C PRO A 262 -11.66 -24.47 29.61
N SER A 263 -12.81 -24.76 29.00
CA SER A 263 -13.52 -26.03 29.21
C SER A 263 -14.21 -26.62 27.98
N GLU A 264 -13.53 -26.67 26.83
CA GLU A 264 -13.71 -27.70 25.78
C GLU A 264 -12.60 -27.58 24.72
N LEU A 265 -11.62 -28.48 24.75
CA LEU A 265 -10.43 -28.45 23.87
C LEU A 265 -10.20 -29.82 23.22
N THR A 266 -10.84 -30.02 22.06
CA THR A 266 -10.61 -31.17 21.18
C THR A 266 -10.45 -30.72 19.73
N SER A 267 -9.49 -31.31 19.01
CA SER A 267 -9.17 -31.11 17.58
C SER A 267 -8.62 -29.73 17.14
N ASN A 268 -7.30 -29.55 17.34
CA ASN A 268 -6.35 -28.80 16.48
C ASN A 268 -6.87 -27.52 15.80
N ASP A 269 -7.01 -26.45 16.58
CA ASP A 269 -7.55 -25.16 16.15
C ASP A 269 -6.72 -24.39 15.11
N ALA A 270 -7.31 -24.16 13.94
CA ALA A 270 -6.85 -23.16 12.96
C ALA A 270 -7.21 -21.69 13.35
N LYS A 271 -7.62 -21.43 14.59
CA LYS A 271 -8.20 -20.13 15.03
C LYS A 271 -7.21 -18.97 15.23
N LYS A 272 -5.89 -19.21 15.25
CA LYS A 272 -4.90 -18.24 15.78
C LYS A 272 -4.32 -17.18 14.81
N GLU A 273 -4.74 -17.11 13.55
CA GLU A 273 -4.24 -16.10 12.58
C GLU A 273 -5.30 -15.11 12.02
N LYS A 274 -6.57 -15.15 12.46
CA LYS A 274 -7.59 -14.18 12.01
C LYS A 274 -7.35 -12.78 12.61
N PHE A 275 -7.79 -11.72 11.91
CA PHE A 275 -7.85 -10.36 12.47
C PHE A 275 -9.15 -10.17 13.28
N GLU A 276 -9.06 -9.40 14.36
CA GLU A 276 -10.21 -8.99 15.18
C GLU A 276 -10.82 -7.70 14.64
N ILE A 277 -9.97 -6.74 14.24
CA ILE A 277 -10.39 -5.51 13.57
C ILE A 277 -10.52 -5.81 12.06
N GLN A 278 -11.73 -5.59 11.54
CA GLN A 278 -12.11 -5.94 10.16
C GLN A 278 -12.53 -4.71 9.32
N ASN A 279 -12.56 -3.51 9.92
CA ASN A 279 -12.83 -2.23 9.25
C ASN A 279 -11.73 -1.23 9.65
N PHE A 280 -11.13 -0.57 8.66
CA PHE A 280 -10.00 0.35 8.84
C PHE A 280 -10.37 1.81 8.57
N SER A 281 -11.67 2.14 8.51
CA SER A 281 -12.19 3.50 8.25
C SER A 281 -11.88 4.54 9.34
N PHE A 282 -11.21 4.16 10.42
CA PHE A 282 -10.62 5.10 11.39
C PHE A 282 -9.39 5.83 10.82
N LEU A 283 -8.72 5.27 9.79
CA LEU A 283 -7.60 5.90 9.13
C LEU A 283 -8.00 7.25 8.49
N PRO A 284 -7.11 8.26 8.46
CA PRO A 284 -7.29 9.43 7.62
C PRO A 284 -7.41 9.02 6.15
N LYS A 285 -8.35 9.63 5.42
CA LYS A 285 -8.68 9.26 4.02
C LYS A 285 -7.44 9.16 3.12
N MET A 286 -6.52 10.12 3.25
CA MET A 286 -5.23 10.20 2.55
C MET A 286 -4.22 9.06 2.85
N ILE A 287 -4.53 8.16 3.78
CA ILE A 287 -3.78 6.95 4.12
C ILE A 287 -4.62 5.70 3.81
N PHE A 288 -5.92 5.73 4.12
CA PHE A 288 -6.87 4.65 3.80
C PHE A 288 -6.84 4.30 2.30
N GLU A 289 -6.97 5.31 1.42
CA GLU A 289 -6.98 5.15 -0.04
C GLU A 289 -5.60 4.79 -0.64
N LYS A 290 -4.54 4.68 0.17
CA LYS A 290 -3.19 4.32 -0.26
C LYS A 290 -2.83 2.83 -0.10
N HIS A 291 -3.76 1.97 0.30
CA HIS A 291 -3.49 0.52 0.30
C HIS A 291 -3.33 0.02 -1.14
N ASP A 292 -2.22 -0.63 -1.47
CA ASP A 292 -1.86 -0.97 -2.87
C ASP A 292 -2.93 -1.83 -3.59
N GLU A 293 -3.72 -2.63 -2.87
CA GLU A 293 -4.86 -3.37 -3.44
C GLU A 293 -5.90 -2.46 -4.13
N TYR A 294 -6.03 -1.18 -3.75
CA TYR A 294 -6.91 -0.25 -4.44
C TYR A 294 -6.49 0.01 -5.89
N GLN A 295 -5.24 -0.20 -6.28
CA GLN A 295 -4.82 -0.08 -7.68
C GLN A 295 -5.51 -1.14 -8.55
N TYR A 296 -5.61 -2.38 -8.04
CA TYR A 296 -6.36 -3.47 -8.69
C TYR A 296 -7.86 -3.19 -8.69
N LEU A 297 -8.45 -2.80 -7.56
CA LEU A 297 -9.89 -2.55 -7.44
C LEU A 297 -10.34 -1.37 -8.34
N ASN A 298 -9.59 -0.28 -8.35
CA ASN A 298 -9.87 0.88 -9.19
C ASN A 298 -9.75 0.53 -10.68
N LEU A 299 -8.77 -0.29 -11.08
CA LEU A 299 -8.65 -0.76 -12.46
C LEU A 299 -9.80 -1.70 -12.87
N VAL A 300 -10.25 -2.61 -12.00
CA VAL A 300 -11.45 -3.42 -12.22
C VAL A 300 -12.68 -2.53 -12.41
N GLN A 301 -12.90 -1.56 -11.52
CA GLN A 301 -14.04 -0.64 -11.61
C GLN A 301 -13.99 0.22 -12.88
N ASP A 302 -12.81 0.70 -13.26
CA ASP A 302 -12.60 1.52 -14.46
C ASP A 302 -12.82 0.73 -15.76
N ILE A 303 -12.38 -0.53 -15.81
CA ILE A 303 -12.67 -1.47 -16.90
C ILE A 303 -14.18 -1.74 -16.98
N LEU A 304 -14.84 -2.10 -15.87
CA LEU A 304 -16.29 -2.35 -15.85
C LEU A 304 -17.11 -1.13 -16.29
N ARG A 305 -16.71 0.07 -15.87
CA ARG A 305 -17.41 1.33 -16.15
C ARG A 305 -17.17 1.87 -17.57
N SER A 306 -15.98 1.67 -18.14
CA SER A 306 -15.56 2.40 -19.35
C SER A 306 -14.63 1.63 -20.29
N GLY A 307 -14.43 0.33 -20.08
CA GLY A 307 -13.71 -0.53 -21.01
C GLY A 307 -14.50 -0.82 -22.28
N ALA A 308 -13.77 -1.08 -23.38
CA ALA A 308 -14.35 -1.50 -24.64
C ALA A 308 -14.85 -2.95 -24.55
N ARG A 309 -16.11 -3.17 -24.94
CA ARG A 309 -16.67 -4.52 -25.12
C ARG A 309 -16.06 -5.16 -26.38
N LYS A 310 -15.59 -6.40 -26.28
CA LYS A 310 -14.99 -7.18 -27.37
C LYS A 310 -15.54 -8.60 -27.37
N ASN A 311 -15.54 -9.22 -28.54
CA ASN A 311 -15.56 -10.69 -28.64
C ASN A 311 -14.14 -11.22 -28.40
N ASP A 312 -14.02 -12.44 -27.90
CA ASP A 312 -12.75 -13.09 -27.57
C ASP A 312 -12.62 -14.48 -28.23
N ARG A 313 -11.46 -15.13 -28.05
CA ARG A 313 -11.19 -16.47 -28.59
C ARG A 313 -11.99 -17.59 -27.92
N THR A 314 -12.64 -17.31 -26.78
CA THR A 314 -13.34 -18.31 -25.93
C THR A 314 -14.86 -18.20 -26.08
N GLY A 315 -15.36 -17.32 -26.96
CA GLY A 315 -16.80 -17.07 -27.15
C GLY A 315 -17.51 -16.44 -25.93
N THR A 316 -16.76 -16.02 -24.91
CA THR A 316 -17.29 -15.49 -23.64
C THR A 316 -17.56 -13.99 -23.71
N GLY A 317 -16.76 -13.27 -24.50
CA GLY A 317 -16.75 -11.81 -24.61
C GLY A 317 -16.16 -11.13 -23.38
N THR A 318 -15.43 -10.03 -23.61
CA THR A 318 -14.74 -9.26 -22.56
C THR A 318 -15.16 -7.79 -22.53
N ILE A 319 -14.95 -7.15 -21.38
CA ILE A 319 -14.86 -5.70 -21.21
C ILE A 319 -13.38 -5.38 -20.93
N SER A 320 -12.77 -4.45 -21.65
CA SER A 320 -11.29 -4.36 -21.69
C SER A 320 -10.75 -2.93 -21.81
N LYS A 321 -9.52 -2.72 -21.31
CA LYS A 321 -8.68 -1.54 -21.58
C LYS A 321 -7.31 -1.98 -22.07
N PHE A 322 -6.59 -1.06 -22.73
CA PHE A 322 -5.28 -1.32 -23.31
C PHE A 322 -4.23 -0.37 -22.72
N GLY A 323 -3.09 -0.92 -22.26
CA GLY A 323 -1.97 -0.14 -21.72
C GLY A 323 -2.19 0.31 -20.28
N CYS A 324 -2.35 -0.63 -19.35
CA CYS A 324 -2.57 -0.36 -17.92
C CYS A 324 -1.30 -0.64 -17.09
N GLN A 325 -1.16 0.00 -15.92
CA GLN A 325 -0.05 -0.25 -14.98
C GLN A 325 -0.53 -0.27 -13.52
N MET A 326 0.08 -1.13 -12.70
CA MET A 326 0.00 -1.11 -11.23
C MET A 326 1.41 -1.25 -10.64
N ARG A 327 1.61 -0.81 -9.38
CA ARG A 327 2.89 -0.89 -8.64
C ARG A 327 2.63 -1.38 -7.22
N PHE A 328 3.42 -2.33 -6.74
CA PHE A 328 3.27 -2.93 -5.40
C PHE A 328 4.58 -2.85 -4.62
N ASN A 329 4.54 -2.32 -3.41
CA ASN A 329 5.73 -2.13 -2.56
C ASN A 329 6.04 -3.42 -1.78
N LEU A 330 7.23 -4.01 -1.98
CA LEU A 330 7.63 -5.29 -1.39
C LEU A 330 8.39 -5.17 -0.07
N ARG A 331 8.71 -3.93 0.36
CA ARG A 331 9.65 -3.64 1.46
C ARG A 331 9.13 -3.99 2.86
N LYS A 332 7.80 -4.09 3.06
CA LYS A 332 7.18 -4.31 4.38
C LYS A 332 6.06 -5.34 4.42
N ASN A 333 5.41 -5.65 3.30
CA ASN A 333 4.38 -6.69 3.18
C ASN A 333 4.47 -7.36 1.79
N PHE A 334 3.60 -8.34 1.53
CA PHE A 334 3.59 -9.12 0.30
C PHE A 334 2.23 -9.01 -0.41
N PRO A 335 2.17 -8.56 -1.68
CA PRO A 335 0.91 -8.19 -2.35
C PRO A 335 0.09 -9.40 -2.81
N LEU A 336 -0.54 -10.07 -1.84
CA LEU A 336 -1.51 -11.14 -2.06
C LEU A 336 -2.90 -10.60 -1.69
N LEU A 337 -3.78 -10.47 -2.69
CA LEU A 337 -5.06 -9.77 -2.54
C LEU A 337 -5.91 -10.32 -1.39
N THR A 338 -6.59 -9.41 -0.70
CA THR A 338 -7.39 -9.69 0.50
C THR A 338 -8.89 -9.63 0.25
N THR A 339 -9.36 -8.86 -0.74
CA THR A 339 -10.78 -8.74 -1.12
C THR A 339 -11.39 -10.04 -1.68
N LYS A 340 -10.55 -11.00 -2.10
CA LYS A 340 -10.89 -12.41 -2.28
C LYS A 340 -9.70 -13.29 -1.90
N ARG A 341 -9.96 -14.53 -1.46
CA ARG A 341 -8.89 -15.51 -1.21
C ARG A 341 -8.22 -15.95 -2.52
N VAL A 342 -6.92 -15.65 -2.65
CA VAL A 342 -6.06 -16.10 -3.75
C VAL A 342 -5.46 -17.48 -3.41
N PHE A 343 -5.24 -18.32 -4.42
CA PHE A 343 -4.73 -19.69 -4.24
C PHE A 343 -3.20 -19.72 -4.10
N TRP A 344 -2.69 -19.25 -2.95
CA TRP A 344 -1.26 -19.16 -2.64
C TRP A 344 -0.44 -20.41 -2.99
N ARG A 345 -0.94 -21.62 -2.64
CA ARG A 345 -0.21 -22.86 -2.92
C ARG A 345 -0.02 -23.08 -4.43
N GLY A 346 -1.01 -22.72 -5.26
CA GLY A 346 -0.86 -22.72 -6.71
C GLY A 346 0.22 -21.74 -7.18
N VAL A 347 0.21 -20.51 -6.68
CA VAL A 347 1.21 -19.47 -7.01
C VAL A 347 2.64 -19.95 -6.74
N LEU A 348 2.87 -20.52 -5.55
CA LEU A 348 4.17 -21.00 -5.12
C LEU A 348 4.64 -22.23 -5.91
N GLU A 349 3.78 -23.24 -6.06
CA GLU A 349 4.16 -24.50 -6.72
C GLU A 349 4.32 -24.32 -8.25
N GLU A 350 3.53 -23.44 -8.88
CA GLU A 350 3.71 -23.06 -10.29
C GLU A 350 5.02 -22.30 -10.50
N LEU A 351 5.35 -21.32 -9.64
CA LEU A 351 6.59 -20.57 -9.78
C LEU A 351 7.82 -21.47 -9.63
N LEU A 352 7.81 -22.42 -8.68
CA LEU A 352 8.89 -23.40 -8.54
C LEU A 352 8.98 -24.34 -9.77
N TRP A 353 7.85 -24.66 -10.40
CA TRP A 353 7.80 -25.45 -11.64
C TRP A 353 8.27 -24.66 -12.88
N PHE A 354 8.03 -23.35 -12.94
CA PHE A 354 8.65 -22.47 -13.94
C PHE A 354 10.17 -22.34 -13.72
N ILE A 355 10.61 -22.17 -12.47
CA ILE A 355 12.03 -22.07 -12.13
C ILE A 355 12.77 -23.35 -12.55
N SER A 356 12.21 -24.54 -12.27
CA SER A 356 12.84 -25.81 -12.65
C SER A 356 12.87 -26.13 -14.15
N GLY A 357 12.39 -25.22 -15.01
CA GLY A 357 12.38 -25.40 -16.47
C GLY A 357 11.29 -26.35 -16.99
N SER A 358 10.48 -26.93 -16.11
CA SER A 358 9.56 -28.02 -16.45
C SER A 358 8.36 -27.57 -17.30
N THR A 359 7.89 -28.49 -18.13
CA THR A 359 6.74 -28.32 -19.05
C THR A 359 5.67 -29.40 -18.87
N ASN A 360 5.92 -30.36 -17.97
CA ASN A 360 5.01 -31.45 -17.65
C ASN A 360 4.00 -31.00 -16.58
N ALA A 361 2.72 -30.87 -16.95
CA ALA A 361 1.65 -30.49 -16.03
C ALA A 361 1.39 -31.52 -14.92
N LYS A 362 1.79 -32.79 -15.10
CA LYS A 362 1.55 -33.87 -14.11
C LYS A 362 2.29 -33.61 -12.80
N VAL A 363 3.45 -32.95 -12.85
CA VAL A 363 4.22 -32.50 -11.66
C VAL A 363 3.40 -31.56 -10.76
N LEU A 364 2.48 -30.78 -11.34
CA LEU A 364 1.53 -29.95 -10.60
C LEU A 364 0.30 -30.76 -10.15
N GLN A 365 -0.20 -31.67 -11.00
CA GLN A 365 -1.36 -32.53 -10.68
C GLN A 365 -1.09 -33.51 -9.52
N GLU A 366 0.11 -34.09 -9.44
CA GLU A 366 0.58 -34.92 -8.31
C GLU A 366 0.54 -34.17 -6.99
N LYS A 367 0.79 -32.85 -7.03
CA LYS A 367 0.68 -31.93 -5.89
C LYS A 367 -0.76 -31.46 -5.63
N ASN A 368 -1.73 -31.91 -6.45
CA ASN A 368 -3.11 -31.44 -6.56
C ASN A 368 -3.25 -29.95 -6.91
N ILE A 369 -2.38 -29.45 -7.80
CA ILE A 369 -2.42 -28.11 -8.39
C ILE A 369 -2.90 -28.23 -9.84
N ARG A 370 -4.16 -27.86 -10.08
CA ARG A 370 -4.91 -28.17 -11.31
C ARG A 370 -5.12 -27.00 -12.27
N ILE A 371 -4.34 -25.94 -12.11
CA ILE A 371 -4.52 -24.68 -12.87
C ILE A 371 -4.23 -24.84 -14.37
N TRP A 372 -3.44 -25.86 -14.75
CA TRP A 372 -3.11 -26.20 -16.14
C TRP A 372 -3.99 -27.31 -16.74
N ASP A 373 -4.84 -27.99 -15.97
CA ASP A 373 -5.60 -29.18 -16.41
C ASP A 373 -6.36 -28.94 -17.73
N GLY A 374 -7.00 -27.78 -17.88
CA GLY A 374 -7.75 -27.42 -19.10
C GLY A 374 -6.86 -27.36 -20.35
N ASN A 375 -5.72 -26.65 -20.27
CA ASN A 375 -4.80 -26.46 -21.39
C ASN A 375 -3.88 -27.67 -21.63
N ALA A 376 -3.74 -28.57 -20.65
CA ALA A 376 -2.93 -29.78 -20.74
C ALA A 376 -3.71 -31.02 -21.23
N SER A 377 -5.04 -30.94 -21.27
CA SER A 377 -5.94 -32.04 -21.64
C SER A 377 -5.78 -32.49 -23.10
N ARG A 378 -6.04 -33.78 -23.35
CA ARG A 378 -6.02 -34.39 -24.70
C ARG A 378 -6.89 -33.61 -25.68
N GLU A 379 -8.14 -33.34 -25.32
CA GLU A 379 -9.12 -32.61 -26.13
C GLU A 379 -8.62 -31.21 -26.52
N TYR A 380 -8.07 -30.47 -25.55
CA TYR A 380 -7.55 -29.12 -25.83
C TYR A 380 -6.31 -29.17 -26.75
N LEU A 381 -5.35 -30.06 -26.47
CA LEU A 381 -4.15 -30.24 -27.29
C LEU A 381 -4.49 -30.66 -28.73
N ASP A 382 -5.50 -31.51 -28.92
CA ASP A 382 -6.01 -31.87 -30.25
C ASP A 382 -6.66 -30.68 -30.95
N SER A 383 -7.47 -29.89 -30.23
CA SER A 383 -8.18 -28.72 -30.80
C SER A 383 -7.24 -27.64 -31.36
N ILE A 384 -6.01 -27.54 -30.84
CA ILE A 384 -4.98 -26.60 -31.30
C ILE A 384 -3.92 -27.23 -32.23
N GLY A 385 -4.10 -28.49 -32.64
CA GLY A 385 -3.21 -29.17 -33.59
C GLY A 385 -1.91 -29.72 -32.99
N LEU A 386 -1.89 -30.03 -31.70
CA LEU A 386 -0.79 -30.68 -30.97
C LEU A 386 -1.11 -32.14 -30.63
N SER A 387 -1.72 -32.87 -31.59
CA SER A 387 -2.18 -34.26 -31.39
C SER A 387 -1.06 -35.28 -31.17
N GLN A 388 0.16 -34.95 -31.59
CA GLN A 388 1.37 -35.75 -31.34
C GLN A 388 1.95 -35.61 -29.93
N ARG A 389 1.47 -34.65 -29.10
CA ARG A 389 1.92 -34.47 -27.72
C ARG A 389 1.28 -35.46 -26.77
N GLU A 390 1.98 -35.85 -25.70
CA GLU A 390 1.37 -36.56 -24.58
C GLU A 390 0.37 -35.64 -23.85
N GLU A 391 -0.72 -36.18 -23.31
CA GLU A 391 -1.55 -35.42 -22.37
C GLU A 391 -0.70 -35.03 -21.15
N GLY A 392 -0.69 -33.75 -20.80
CA GLY A 392 0.25 -33.18 -19.81
C GLY A 392 1.42 -32.39 -20.40
N ASP A 393 1.79 -32.60 -21.67
CA ASP A 393 2.88 -31.89 -22.34
C ASP A 393 2.41 -30.54 -22.88
N LEU A 394 2.73 -29.47 -22.14
CA LEU A 394 2.37 -28.10 -22.52
C LEU A 394 3.28 -27.52 -23.62
N GLY A 395 4.31 -28.26 -24.06
CA GLY A 395 5.33 -27.76 -24.97
C GLY A 395 6.27 -26.73 -24.32
N PRO A 396 7.08 -26.01 -25.11
CA PRO A 396 8.14 -25.11 -24.64
C PRO A 396 7.58 -23.77 -24.08
N VAL A 397 6.81 -23.84 -23.00
CA VAL A 397 6.19 -22.70 -22.29
C VAL A 397 7.17 -22.01 -21.33
N TYR A 398 6.65 -21.15 -20.43
CA TYR A 398 7.41 -20.21 -19.61
C TYR A 398 8.72 -20.75 -19.03
N GLY A 399 8.69 -21.83 -18.23
CA GLY A 399 9.87 -22.35 -17.56
C GLY A 399 10.96 -22.81 -18.53
N PHE A 400 10.57 -23.55 -19.57
CA PHE A 400 11.48 -23.93 -20.65
C PHE A 400 12.12 -22.72 -21.32
N GLN A 401 11.35 -21.67 -21.61
CA GLN A 401 11.92 -20.45 -22.18
C GLN A 401 12.81 -19.69 -21.18
N TRP A 402 12.58 -19.80 -19.87
CA TRP A 402 13.43 -19.18 -18.86
C TRP A 402 14.79 -19.88 -18.73
N ARG A 403 14.84 -21.23 -18.76
CA ARG A 403 16.07 -22.01 -18.54
C ARG A 403 16.77 -22.50 -19.82
N HIS A 404 16.04 -22.59 -20.93
CA HIS A 404 16.46 -23.25 -22.17
C HIS A 404 16.09 -22.42 -23.43
N PHE A 405 16.15 -21.09 -23.36
CA PHE A 405 15.68 -20.21 -24.45
C PHE A 405 16.34 -20.58 -25.79
N GLY A 406 15.52 -20.84 -26.82
CA GLY A 406 16.00 -21.22 -28.15
C GLY A 406 16.53 -22.66 -28.30
N ALA A 407 16.41 -23.52 -27.28
CA ALA A 407 16.65 -24.95 -27.44
C ALA A 407 15.58 -25.62 -28.31
N GLU A 408 15.94 -26.68 -29.03
CA GLU A 408 14.96 -27.49 -29.76
C GLU A 408 14.16 -28.37 -28.80
N TYR A 409 12.88 -28.03 -28.61
CA TYR A 409 11.95 -28.82 -27.82
C TYR A 409 11.52 -30.10 -28.55
N THR A 410 11.62 -31.24 -27.86
CA THR A 410 11.06 -32.53 -28.28
C THR A 410 9.75 -32.79 -27.52
N ASP A 411 9.89 -33.19 -26.25
CA ASP A 411 8.83 -33.61 -25.34
C ASP A 411 9.14 -33.13 -23.89
N MET A 412 8.26 -33.46 -22.95
CA MET A 412 8.34 -33.02 -21.55
C MET A 412 9.19 -33.90 -20.62
N HIS A 413 9.79 -34.98 -21.14
CA HIS A 413 10.60 -35.94 -20.38
C HIS A 413 12.09 -35.85 -20.73
N ALA A 414 12.44 -35.30 -21.89
CA ALA A 414 13.80 -35.10 -22.33
C ALA A 414 14.61 -34.17 -21.39
N ASP A 415 15.88 -34.50 -21.17
CA ASP A 415 16.82 -33.62 -20.46
C ASP A 415 17.22 -32.44 -21.35
N TYR A 416 17.08 -31.22 -20.84
CA TYR A 416 17.48 -29.97 -21.51
C TYR A 416 18.67 -29.27 -20.82
N THR A 417 19.31 -29.90 -19.84
CA THR A 417 20.50 -29.38 -19.15
C THR A 417 21.57 -28.94 -20.16
N GLY A 418 22.00 -27.68 -20.07
CA GLY A 418 23.00 -27.08 -20.97
C GLY A 418 22.52 -26.80 -22.40
N LYS A 419 21.23 -27.01 -22.72
CA LYS A 419 20.65 -26.65 -24.03
C LYS A 419 19.98 -25.27 -23.96
N GLY A 420 20.13 -24.49 -25.05
CA GLY A 420 19.58 -23.14 -25.14
C GLY A 420 20.33 -22.14 -24.26
N PHE A 421 19.64 -21.08 -23.84
CA PHE A 421 20.19 -20.05 -22.96
C PHE A 421 19.37 -19.92 -21.67
N ASP A 422 20.04 -20.08 -20.51
CA ASP A 422 19.43 -19.91 -19.19
C ASP A 422 19.38 -18.42 -18.81
N GLN A 423 18.24 -17.79 -19.10
CA GLN A 423 17.97 -16.39 -18.79
C GLN A 423 17.86 -16.14 -17.28
N LEU A 424 17.42 -17.12 -16.49
CA LEU A 424 17.29 -16.97 -15.04
C LEU A 424 18.68 -16.94 -14.39
N ALA A 425 19.58 -17.83 -14.81
CA ALA A 425 20.97 -17.82 -14.37
C ALA A 425 21.70 -16.54 -14.82
N ASP A 426 21.52 -16.08 -16.06
CA ASP A 426 22.09 -14.81 -16.54
C ASP A 426 21.57 -13.59 -15.77
N VAL A 427 20.26 -13.52 -15.48
CA VAL A 427 19.66 -12.48 -14.64
C VAL A 427 20.28 -12.47 -13.25
N ILE A 428 20.39 -13.62 -12.57
CA ILE A 428 20.98 -13.73 -11.23
C ILE A 428 22.47 -13.36 -11.27
N ASN A 429 23.21 -13.80 -12.29
CA ASN A 429 24.61 -13.47 -12.50
C ASN A 429 24.81 -11.95 -12.68
N LYS A 430 24.00 -11.29 -13.52
CA LYS A 430 24.06 -9.83 -13.71
C LYS A 430 23.71 -9.07 -12.43
N ILE A 431 22.67 -9.46 -11.70
CA ILE A 431 22.30 -8.81 -10.44
C ILE A 431 23.45 -8.88 -9.42
N LYS A 432 24.20 -9.99 -9.37
CA LYS A 432 25.35 -10.17 -8.48
C LYS A 432 26.61 -9.40 -8.94
N ASN A 433 26.91 -9.43 -10.24
CA ASN A 433 28.22 -9.05 -10.77
C ASN A 433 28.24 -7.77 -11.63
N ASN A 434 27.07 -7.27 -12.05
CA ASN A 434 26.90 -6.05 -12.85
C ASN A 434 25.50 -5.41 -12.60
N PRO A 435 25.17 -5.00 -11.36
CA PRO A 435 23.82 -4.58 -10.97
C PRO A 435 23.27 -3.36 -11.73
N ASP A 436 24.15 -2.48 -12.23
CA ASP A 436 23.78 -1.31 -13.05
C ASP A 436 23.42 -1.65 -14.51
N ASP A 437 23.47 -2.93 -14.92
CA ASP A 437 23.12 -3.34 -16.27
C ASP A 437 21.64 -3.08 -16.57
N ARG A 438 21.38 -2.40 -17.68
CA ARG A 438 20.02 -2.10 -18.16
C ARG A 438 19.41 -3.26 -18.95
N ARG A 439 20.12 -4.40 -19.04
CA ARG A 439 19.80 -5.62 -19.81
C ARG A 439 19.55 -6.85 -18.91
N ILE A 440 19.17 -6.63 -17.66
CA ILE A 440 18.72 -7.69 -16.74
C ILE A 440 17.26 -8.02 -17.08
N ILE A 441 17.07 -8.85 -18.10
CA ILE A 441 15.76 -9.14 -18.72
C ILE A 441 15.63 -10.64 -18.95
N MET A 442 14.43 -11.18 -18.69
CA MET A 442 14.04 -12.56 -18.97
C MET A 442 12.73 -12.60 -19.77
N SER A 443 12.69 -13.33 -20.88
CA SER A 443 11.55 -13.41 -21.82
C SER A 443 11.06 -14.84 -22.00
N ALA A 444 9.76 -15.05 -21.80
CA ALA A 444 9.06 -16.26 -22.23
C ALA A 444 8.61 -16.20 -23.71
N TRP A 445 8.64 -15.02 -24.34
CA TRP A 445 8.09 -14.84 -25.69
C TRP A 445 9.11 -15.18 -26.78
N ASN A 446 9.12 -16.44 -27.24
CA ASN A 446 9.87 -16.89 -28.41
C ASN A 446 8.96 -17.10 -29.65
N PRO A 447 9.04 -16.23 -30.68
CA PRO A 447 8.26 -16.36 -31.92
C PRO A 447 8.39 -17.69 -32.67
N THR A 448 9.52 -18.39 -32.58
CA THR A 448 9.71 -19.67 -33.30
C THR A 448 9.01 -20.84 -32.63
N ASP A 449 8.71 -20.72 -31.33
CA ASP A 449 8.09 -21.77 -30.51
C ASP A 449 6.60 -21.54 -30.23
N LEU A 450 6.02 -20.38 -30.56
CA LEU A 450 4.60 -20.07 -30.26
C LEU A 450 3.61 -21.11 -30.77
N LYS A 451 3.91 -21.77 -31.89
CA LYS A 451 3.08 -22.85 -32.47
C LYS A 451 3.30 -24.24 -31.84
N LYS A 452 4.31 -24.38 -30.97
CA LYS A 452 4.65 -25.62 -30.24
C LYS A 452 4.07 -25.63 -28.81
N MET A 453 3.72 -24.45 -28.27
CA MET A 453 3.19 -24.23 -26.93
C MET A 453 1.68 -24.49 -26.89
N ALA A 454 1.19 -25.14 -25.83
CA ALA A 454 -0.24 -25.31 -25.60
C ALA A 454 -0.97 -23.98 -25.32
N LEU A 455 -0.28 -23.02 -24.67
CA LEU A 455 -0.78 -21.66 -24.48
C LEU A 455 0.37 -20.65 -24.64
N PRO A 456 0.32 -19.73 -25.63
CA PRO A 456 1.32 -18.68 -25.79
C PRO A 456 1.44 -17.80 -24.52
N PRO A 457 2.65 -17.53 -24.00
CA PRO A 457 2.86 -16.82 -22.74
C PRO A 457 2.06 -15.52 -22.57
N CYS A 458 1.32 -15.41 -21.46
CA CYS A 458 0.53 -14.22 -21.12
C CYS A 458 1.43 -13.12 -20.52
N HIS A 459 2.20 -13.46 -19.49
CA HIS A 459 3.33 -12.67 -19.00
C HIS A 459 4.54 -12.97 -19.88
N MET A 460 4.89 -12.01 -20.75
CA MET A 460 5.84 -12.21 -21.86
C MET A 460 7.29 -12.03 -21.43
N PHE A 461 7.58 -11.00 -20.63
CA PHE A 461 8.93 -10.71 -20.16
C PHE A 461 8.90 -9.95 -18.84
N ALA A 462 10.01 -10.06 -18.09
CA ALA A 462 10.30 -9.24 -16.93
C ALA A 462 11.67 -8.58 -17.07
N GLN A 463 11.78 -7.33 -16.63
CA GLN A 463 13.02 -6.59 -16.48
C GLN A 463 13.24 -6.32 -14.99
N PHE A 464 14.46 -6.54 -14.52
CA PHE A 464 14.85 -6.26 -13.15
C PHE A 464 15.69 -4.99 -13.08
N TYR A 465 15.70 -4.34 -11.91
CA TYR A 465 16.42 -3.11 -11.64
C TYR A 465 16.97 -3.15 -10.21
N VAL A 466 18.27 -2.91 -10.06
CA VAL A 466 18.93 -2.81 -8.75
C VAL A 466 19.18 -1.34 -8.43
N GLU A 467 18.79 -0.90 -7.24
CA GLU A 467 19.05 0.46 -6.76
C GLU A 467 19.14 0.47 -5.23
N ASN A 468 20.11 1.18 -4.65
CA ASN A 468 20.20 1.37 -3.18
C ASN A 468 20.21 0.07 -2.33
N GLY A 469 20.66 -1.07 -2.89
CA GLY A 469 20.62 -2.38 -2.24
C GLY A 469 19.25 -3.10 -2.33
N GLU A 470 18.32 -2.57 -3.12
CA GLU A 470 17.00 -3.15 -3.39
C GLU A 470 16.91 -3.69 -4.82
N LEU A 471 16.16 -4.79 -4.98
CA LEU A 471 15.80 -5.37 -6.28
C LEU A 471 14.32 -5.09 -6.59
N SER A 472 14.05 -4.46 -7.73
CA SER A 472 12.70 -4.26 -8.27
C SER A 472 12.51 -5.03 -9.58
N CYS A 473 11.26 -5.35 -9.92
CA CYS A 473 10.88 -6.09 -11.13
C CYS A 473 9.72 -5.40 -11.85
N GLN A 474 9.87 -5.14 -13.15
CA GLN A 474 8.79 -4.75 -14.04
C GLN A 474 8.44 -5.90 -14.99
N MET A 475 7.20 -6.37 -14.96
CA MET A 475 6.70 -7.46 -15.81
C MET A 475 5.67 -6.93 -16.82
N TYR A 476 5.78 -7.36 -18.08
CA TYR A 476 4.81 -7.06 -19.13
C TYR A 476 3.93 -8.27 -19.47
N GLN A 477 2.61 -8.09 -19.31
CA GLN A 477 1.58 -9.08 -19.59
C GLN A 477 0.70 -8.64 -20.75
N ARG A 478 0.80 -9.28 -21.92
CA ARG A 478 0.02 -8.91 -23.13
C ARG A 478 -1.49 -9.07 -22.96
N SER A 479 -1.91 -9.97 -22.06
CA SER A 479 -3.31 -10.37 -21.89
C SER A 479 -3.51 -10.73 -20.42
N ALA A 480 -4.36 -9.94 -19.76
CA ALA A 480 -4.46 -9.85 -18.32
C ALA A 480 -5.92 -9.97 -17.89
N ASP A 481 -6.33 -11.21 -17.61
CA ASP A 481 -7.62 -11.49 -16.98
C ASP A 481 -7.62 -10.95 -15.55
N MET A 482 -8.42 -9.91 -15.32
CA MET A 482 -8.59 -9.29 -14.02
C MET A 482 -9.36 -10.18 -13.03
N GLY A 483 -10.12 -11.16 -13.51
CA GLY A 483 -10.92 -12.08 -12.69
C GLY A 483 -10.07 -13.09 -11.91
N LEU A 484 -9.28 -13.90 -12.62
CA LEU A 484 -8.45 -14.98 -12.07
C LEU A 484 -6.95 -14.70 -12.20
N GLY A 485 -6.49 -14.35 -13.42
CA GLY A 485 -5.07 -14.30 -13.78
C GLY A 485 -4.27 -13.24 -13.01
N VAL A 486 -4.67 -11.97 -13.08
CA VAL A 486 -3.92 -10.83 -12.50
C VAL A 486 -3.65 -10.98 -11.00
N PRO A 487 -4.62 -11.34 -10.13
CA PRO A 487 -4.35 -11.63 -8.70
C PRO A 487 -3.28 -12.70 -8.46
N PHE A 488 -3.18 -13.68 -9.36
CA PHE A 488 -2.18 -14.75 -9.31
C PHE A 488 -0.82 -14.25 -9.82
N ASN A 489 -0.81 -13.51 -10.94
CA ASN A 489 0.42 -12.99 -11.55
C ASN A 489 1.11 -11.91 -10.69
N ILE A 490 0.35 -11.07 -9.97
CA ILE A 490 0.91 -10.11 -8.99
C ILE A 490 1.71 -10.86 -7.93
N ALA A 491 1.11 -11.88 -7.31
CA ALA A 491 1.76 -12.66 -6.27
C ALA A 491 2.96 -13.46 -6.82
N SER A 492 2.83 -14.06 -8.01
CA SER A 492 3.89 -14.87 -8.64
C SER A 492 5.16 -14.05 -8.93
N TYR A 493 5.04 -12.90 -9.60
CA TYR A 493 6.22 -12.07 -9.89
C TYR A 493 6.75 -11.31 -8.68
N SER A 494 5.90 -10.96 -7.71
CA SER A 494 6.37 -10.44 -6.42
C SER A 494 7.19 -11.48 -5.66
N LEU A 495 6.75 -12.75 -5.67
CA LEU A 495 7.48 -13.87 -5.05
C LEU A 495 8.82 -14.12 -5.75
N LEU A 496 8.83 -14.14 -7.09
CA LEU A 496 10.07 -14.26 -7.88
C LEU A 496 11.06 -13.13 -7.56
N THR A 497 10.57 -11.89 -7.40
CA THR A 497 11.39 -10.74 -7.02
C THR A 497 12.01 -10.94 -5.64
N CYS A 498 11.22 -11.38 -4.64
CA CYS A 498 11.73 -11.67 -3.30
C CYS A 498 12.73 -12.84 -3.28
N MET A 499 12.51 -13.89 -4.07
CA MET A 499 13.43 -15.03 -4.18
C MET A 499 14.76 -14.63 -4.81
N ILE A 500 14.74 -13.91 -5.94
CA ILE A 500 15.96 -13.42 -6.60
C ILE A 500 16.70 -12.42 -5.70
N ALA A 501 15.98 -11.53 -5.00
CA ALA A 501 16.58 -10.61 -4.04
C ALA A 501 17.36 -11.37 -2.94
N GLN A 502 16.75 -12.38 -2.31
CA GLN A 502 17.39 -13.15 -1.24
C GLN A 502 18.66 -13.90 -1.70
N VAL A 503 18.64 -14.53 -2.88
CA VAL A 503 19.81 -15.27 -3.40
C VAL A 503 20.92 -14.35 -3.92
N CYS A 504 20.61 -13.07 -4.14
CA CYS A 504 21.55 -12.01 -4.50
C CYS A 504 21.96 -11.09 -3.33
N ASP A 505 21.52 -11.38 -2.10
CA ASP A 505 21.77 -10.58 -0.89
C ASP A 505 21.24 -9.13 -0.96
N LEU A 506 20.13 -8.93 -1.70
CA LEU A 506 19.41 -7.67 -1.85
C LEU A 506 18.08 -7.67 -1.09
N SER A 507 17.55 -6.48 -0.81
CA SER A 507 16.19 -6.31 -0.26
C SER A 507 15.13 -6.27 -1.38
N PRO A 508 13.89 -6.74 -1.17
CA PRO A 508 12.80 -6.55 -2.13
C PRO A 508 12.36 -5.09 -2.21
N GLY A 509 12.36 -4.51 -3.42
CA GLY A 509 11.96 -3.13 -3.71
C GLY A 509 10.50 -3.01 -4.14
N GLU A 510 10.24 -2.94 -5.44
CA GLU A 510 8.89 -2.83 -6.02
C GLU A 510 8.63 -3.87 -7.11
N PHE A 511 7.39 -4.35 -7.19
CA PHE A 511 6.86 -5.06 -8.35
C PHE A 511 5.97 -4.13 -9.18
N VAL A 512 6.27 -3.99 -10.48
CA VAL A 512 5.54 -3.15 -11.43
C VAL A 512 4.87 -4.05 -12.47
N HIS A 513 3.54 -4.03 -12.50
CA HIS A 513 2.74 -4.85 -13.42
C HIS A 513 2.27 -3.98 -14.58
N VAL A 514 2.85 -4.18 -15.76
CA VAL A 514 2.42 -3.52 -17.01
C VAL A 514 1.55 -4.49 -17.81
N MET A 515 0.40 -4.03 -18.27
CA MET A 515 -0.59 -4.87 -18.95
C MET A 515 -0.92 -4.30 -20.33
N GLY A 516 -0.89 -5.16 -21.34
CA GLY A 516 -1.39 -4.90 -22.69
C GLY A 516 -2.91 -4.84 -22.68
N ASP A 517 -3.58 -5.92 -23.08
CA ASP A 517 -5.03 -6.05 -22.95
C ASP A 517 -5.42 -6.51 -21.54
N ALA A 518 -5.87 -5.57 -20.70
CA ALA A 518 -6.42 -5.83 -19.36
C ALA A 518 -7.94 -5.95 -19.45
N HIS A 519 -8.50 -7.08 -19.05
CA HIS A 519 -9.90 -7.40 -19.32
C HIS A 519 -10.62 -8.12 -18.18
N VAL A 520 -11.95 -7.97 -18.19
CA VAL A 520 -12.90 -8.74 -17.41
C VAL A 520 -13.73 -9.57 -18.39
N TYR A 521 -13.79 -10.90 -18.19
CA TYR A 521 -14.74 -11.74 -18.91
C TYR A 521 -16.17 -11.40 -18.51
N SER A 522 -17.11 -11.45 -19.46
CA SER A 522 -18.52 -11.09 -19.22
C SER A 522 -19.17 -11.97 -18.13
N THR A 523 -18.70 -13.21 -17.98
CA THR A 523 -19.09 -14.17 -16.94
C THR A 523 -18.53 -13.88 -15.55
N HIS A 524 -17.59 -12.94 -15.41
CA HIS A 524 -16.98 -12.55 -14.12
C HIS A 524 -17.51 -11.22 -13.57
N VAL A 525 -18.31 -10.47 -14.34
CA VAL A 525 -18.77 -9.11 -13.97
C VAL A 525 -19.42 -9.08 -12.58
N GLN A 526 -20.43 -9.91 -12.34
CA GLN A 526 -21.14 -9.97 -11.05
C GLN A 526 -20.22 -10.36 -9.87
N ALA A 527 -19.28 -11.29 -10.11
CA ALA A 527 -18.31 -11.73 -9.10
C ALA A 527 -17.31 -10.62 -8.73
N LEU A 528 -16.95 -9.77 -9.70
CA LEU A 528 -16.09 -8.61 -9.47
C LEU A 528 -16.85 -7.43 -8.88
N GLU A 529 -18.13 -7.23 -9.21
CA GLU A 529 -19.01 -6.25 -8.55
C GLU A 529 -19.21 -6.59 -7.06
N GLU A 530 -19.32 -7.88 -6.71
CA GLU A 530 -19.29 -8.37 -5.33
C GLU A 530 -17.93 -8.10 -4.67
N GLN A 531 -16.82 -8.36 -5.37
CA GLN A 531 -15.47 -8.07 -4.86
C GLN A 531 -15.25 -6.58 -4.57
N LEU A 532 -15.79 -5.68 -5.40
CA LEU A 532 -15.71 -4.24 -5.24
C LEU A 532 -16.45 -3.70 -4.00
N GLN A 533 -17.37 -4.47 -3.39
CA GLN A 533 -18.00 -4.09 -2.12
C GLN A 533 -17.13 -4.41 -0.89
N LYS A 534 -16.06 -5.19 -1.06
CA LYS A 534 -15.21 -5.66 0.04
C LYS A 534 -14.05 -4.69 0.24
N GLN A 535 -13.90 -4.16 1.44
CA GLN A 535 -12.73 -3.35 1.79
C GLN A 535 -11.47 -4.23 1.86
N PRO A 536 -10.31 -3.75 1.37
CA PRO A 536 -9.02 -4.37 1.63
C PRO A 536 -8.73 -4.48 3.14
N LYS A 537 -7.88 -5.46 3.46
CA LYS A 537 -7.23 -5.64 4.75
C LYS A 537 -5.71 -5.55 4.53
N PRO A 538 -4.90 -5.37 5.58
CA PRO A 538 -3.45 -5.44 5.46
C PRO A 538 -2.98 -6.69 4.71
N PHE A 539 -2.11 -6.49 3.72
CA PHE A 539 -1.43 -7.58 3.03
C PHE A 539 -0.63 -8.45 4.01
N PRO A 540 -0.51 -9.76 3.75
CA PRO A 540 0.26 -10.67 4.60
C PRO A 540 1.76 -10.36 4.55
N ILE A 541 2.50 -10.86 5.53
CA ILE A 541 3.97 -10.80 5.54
C ILE A 541 4.49 -12.13 5.00
N LEU A 542 5.27 -12.09 3.92
CA LEU A 542 6.01 -13.26 3.42
C LEU A 542 7.28 -13.45 4.25
N LYS A 543 7.48 -14.65 4.78
CA LYS A 543 8.76 -15.12 5.33
C LYS A 543 9.32 -16.22 4.43
N ILE A 544 10.59 -16.08 4.07
CA ILE A 544 11.36 -17.04 3.27
C ILE A 544 12.45 -17.62 4.17
N ASN A 545 12.82 -18.89 3.98
CA ASN A 545 13.92 -19.54 4.69
C ASN A 545 15.26 -18.84 4.37
N PRO A 546 15.91 -18.16 5.33
CA PRO A 546 17.11 -17.36 5.06
C PRO A 546 18.36 -18.20 4.74
N LEU A 547 18.32 -19.52 4.97
CA LEU A 547 19.39 -20.45 4.65
C LEU A 547 19.47 -20.77 3.14
N LYS A 548 18.42 -20.45 2.36
CA LYS A 548 18.39 -20.70 0.92
C LYS A 548 19.08 -19.55 0.17
N LYS A 549 20.22 -19.86 -0.45
CA LYS A 549 21.10 -18.92 -1.17
C LYS A 549 21.27 -19.24 -2.65
N ASP A 550 20.51 -20.21 -3.15
CA ASP A 550 20.43 -20.61 -4.55
C ASP A 550 18.96 -20.73 -4.98
N ILE A 551 18.64 -20.36 -6.22
CA ILE A 551 17.27 -20.26 -6.74
C ILE A 551 16.65 -21.64 -6.95
N ASP A 552 17.46 -22.62 -7.36
CA ASP A 552 17.02 -23.99 -7.63
C ASP A 552 16.91 -24.83 -6.33
N SER A 553 17.45 -24.31 -5.22
CA SER A 553 17.38 -24.96 -3.91
C SER A 553 16.03 -24.81 -3.16
N PHE A 554 15.13 -23.95 -3.64
CA PHE A 554 13.86 -23.64 -2.95
C PHE A 554 12.79 -24.74 -3.08
N VAL A 555 12.08 -25.02 -1.99
CA VAL A 555 10.91 -25.91 -1.94
C VAL A 555 9.74 -25.23 -1.24
N ALA A 556 8.52 -25.71 -1.44
CA ALA A 556 7.31 -25.05 -0.95
C ALA A 556 7.26 -24.84 0.59
N SER A 557 7.98 -25.66 1.37
CA SER A 557 8.11 -25.50 2.83
C SER A 557 9.06 -24.39 3.29
N ASP A 558 9.87 -23.81 2.39
CA ASP A 558 10.72 -22.65 2.71
C ASP A 558 9.93 -21.34 2.86
N PHE A 559 8.64 -21.33 2.54
CA PHE A 559 7.82 -20.12 2.45
C PHE A 559 6.65 -20.16 3.44
N LYS A 560 6.58 -19.18 4.33
CA LYS A 560 5.41 -18.95 5.20
C LYS A 560 4.82 -17.57 4.96
N LEU A 561 3.55 -17.52 4.56
CA LEU A 561 2.73 -16.33 4.76
C LEU A 561 2.33 -16.24 6.24
N VAL A 562 2.43 -15.04 6.80
CA VAL A 562 1.97 -14.71 8.15
C VAL A 562 0.79 -13.75 8.03
N SER A 563 -0.30 -14.04 8.74
CA SER A 563 -1.49 -13.19 8.85
C SER A 563 -2.25 -12.95 7.53
N TYR A 564 -2.39 -14.00 6.70
CA TYR A 564 -3.27 -13.92 5.52
C TYR A 564 -4.73 -14.21 5.90
N ASP A 565 -5.47 -13.17 6.29
CA ASP A 565 -6.92 -13.19 6.58
C ASP A 565 -7.75 -12.56 5.44
N PRO A 566 -7.76 -13.10 4.20
CA PRO A 566 -8.59 -12.55 3.13
C PRO A 566 -10.07 -12.77 3.43
N HIS A 567 -10.92 -11.99 2.76
CA HIS A 567 -12.33 -12.31 2.56
C HIS A 567 -12.50 -13.69 1.88
N GLN A 568 -13.72 -14.21 1.91
CA GLN A 568 -14.02 -15.54 1.35
C GLN A 568 -13.66 -15.63 -0.15
N LYS A 569 -13.44 -16.87 -0.62
CA LYS A 569 -13.23 -17.15 -2.05
C LYS A 569 -14.48 -16.72 -2.83
N ILE A 570 -14.27 -16.05 -3.96
CA ILE A 570 -15.31 -15.74 -4.94
C ILE A 570 -15.10 -16.72 -6.10
N GLU A 571 -16.14 -17.45 -6.49
CA GLU A 571 -16.05 -18.44 -7.58
C GLU A 571 -16.14 -17.74 -8.95
N MET A 572 -15.11 -17.97 -9.78
CA MET A 572 -15.06 -17.53 -11.18
C MET A 572 -14.55 -18.71 -12.00
N LYS A 573 -15.28 -19.08 -13.07
CA LYS A 573 -14.86 -20.16 -13.98
C LYS A 573 -13.82 -19.64 -14.95
N MET A 574 -12.76 -20.41 -15.18
CA MET A 574 -11.79 -20.15 -16.25
C MET A 574 -12.48 -20.25 -17.61
N ALA A 575 -12.19 -19.30 -18.51
CA ALA A 575 -12.56 -19.41 -19.91
C ALA A 575 -11.45 -20.16 -20.67
N VAL A 576 -11.81 -21.28 -21.30
CA VAL A 576 -10.89 -22.18 -22.01
C VAL A 576 -10.70 -21.72 -23.44
#